data_AF-A0A1Z5LAX0-F1
#
_entry.id   AF-A0A1Z5LAX0-F1
#
_cell.length_a   1.000
_cell.length_b   1.000
_cell.length_c   1.000
_cell.angle_alpha   90.00
_cell.angle_beta   90.00
_cell.angle_gamma   90.00
#
_symmetry.space_group_name_H-M   'P 1'
#
loop_
_entity.id
_entity.type
_entity.pdbx_description
1 polymer ?
#
loop_
_entity_poly.entity_id
_entity_poly.type
_entity_poly.pdbx_seq_one_letter_code
_entity_poly.pdbx_strand_id
1 'polypeptide(L)'
;METMALHQETAYERLYRWIQNECRLLTGEASDCNPRLCEGFANLEDRPILFKYSLDECSNARRASVVRNFIDALTRGGPGGHPRPIEDYSRDSLRYVGDMLAWVHQCTASEKEMLENLLKKCSKENLEESVKMALSHITEGLCRPLKVRIEQVIVTEAGAVTLYKLKSLLQFYKQTIQGYCTLSNDCPLL
;
A
#
# COMPACT_ATOMS: atom_id res chain seq x y z
N MET A 1 -1.71 0.84 44.03
CA MET A 1 -2.02 -0.01 42.86
C MET A 1 -2.69 0.82 41.77
N GLU A 2 -3.69 1.64 42.12
CA GLU A 2 -4.37 2.56 41.18
C GLU A 2 -3.46 3.64 40.56
N THR A 3 -2.52 4.20 41.33
CA THR A 3 -1.55 5.19 40.84
C THR A 3 -0.61 4.65 39.75
N MET A 4 -0.22 3.37 39.86
CA MET A 4 0.63 2.70 38.87
C MET A 4 -0.15 2.45 37.57
N ALA A 5 -1.41 2.04 37.67
CA ALA A 5 -2.28 1.85 36.51
C ALA A 5 -2.50 3.17 35.75
N LEU A 6 -2.75 4.27 36.45
CA LEU A 6 -2.92 5.60 35.86
C LEU A 6 -1.66 6.07 35.11
N HIS A 7 -0.47 5.87 35.70
CA HIS A 7 0.79 6.20 35.03
C HIS A 7 1.04 5.36 33.79
N GLN A 8 0.68 4.07 33.83
CA GLN A 8 0.81 3.17 32.69
C GLN A 8 -0.12 3.58 31.55
N GLU A 9 -1.39 3.91 31.82
CA GLU A 9 -2.34 4.43 30.82
C GLU A 9 -1.84 5.73 30.18
N THR A 10 -1.37 6.67 30.99
CA THR A 10 -0.81 7.94 30.51
C THR A 10 0.41 7.72 29.61
N ALA A 11 1.26 6.74 29.95
CA ALA A 11 2.42 6.39 29.14
C ALA A 11 2.01 5.80 27.78
N TYR A 12 1.03 4.90 27.76
CA TYR A 12 0.50 4.33 26.51
C TYR A 12 -0.17 5.37 25.63
N GLU A 13 -0.92 6.31 26.20
CA GLU A 13 -1.53 7.40 25.43
C GLU A 13 -0.47 8.28 24.76
N ARG A 14 0.62 8.61 25.48
CA ARG A 14 1.75 9.36 24.93
C ARG A 14 2.46 8.58 23.83
N LEU A 15 2.71 7.29 24.03
CA LEU A 15 3.31 6.42 23.03
C LEU A 15 2.44 6.36 21.77
N TYR A 16 1.14 6.13 21.94
CA TYR A 16 0.17 6.10 20.84
C TYR A 16 0.19 7.39 20.02
N ARG A 17 0.10 8.56 20.67
CA ARG A 17 0.18 9.86 19.98
C ARG A 17 1.50 10.07 19.25
N TRP A 18 2.61 9.63 19.85
CA TRP A 18 3.92 9.71 19.20
C TRP A 18 3.98 8.83 17.94
N ILE A 19 3.53 7.58 18.03
CA ILE A 19 3.46 6.65 16.89
C ILE A 19 2.60 7.24 15.77
N GLN A 20 1.43 7.79 16.08
CA GLN A 20 0.58 8.44 15.07
C GLN A 20 1.29 9.55 14.30
N ASN A 21 2.07 10.38 15.01
CA ASN A 21 2.83 11.46 14.37
C ASN A 21 3.94 10.90 13.48
N GLU A 22 4.69 9.91 13.94
CA GLU A 22 5.74 9.26 13.14
C GLU A 22 5.15 8.58 11.90
N CYS A 23 4.00 7.90 12.02
CA CYS A 23 3.31 7.27 10.90
C CYS A 23 2.90 8.27 9.82
N ARG A 24 2.54 9.51 10.18
CA ARG A 24 2.25 10.57 9.20
C ARG A 24 3.50 11.05 8.44
N LEU A 25 4.68 10.88 9.04
CA LEU A 25 5.96 11.21 8.41
C LEU A 25 6.47 10.11 7.48
N LEU A 26 5.94 8.89 7.57
CA LEU A 26 6.20 7.78 6.65
C LEU A 26 5.54 8.00 5.27
N THR A 27 5.74 9.15 4.63
CA THR A 27 5.17 9.48 3.31
C THR A 27 6.24 9.73 2.25
N GLY A 28 7.53 9.60 2.61
CA GLY A 28 8.65 9.73 1.67
C GLY A 28 9.04 8.43 0.98
N GLU A 29 9.72 8.54 -0.17
CA GLU A 29 10.24 7.38 -0.92
C GLU A 29 11.38 6.64 -0.17
N ALA A 30 12.17 7.37 0.62
CA ALA A 30 13.22 6.83 1.49
C ALA A 30 12.72 6.67 2.94
N SER A 31 11.58 6.00 3.12
CA SER A 31 11.02 5.75 4.45
C SER A 31 11.83 4.66 5.17
N ASP A 32 13.05 5.00 5.60
CA ASP A 32 13.78 4.16 6.55
C ASP A 32 12.95 4.07 7.83
N CYS A 33 12.48 2.86 8.14
CA CYS A 33 11.71 2.63 9.36
C CYS A 33 12.57 3.00 10.57
N ASN A 34 12.20 4.10 11.23
CA ASN A 34 12.84 4.56 12.45
C ASN A 34 12.90 3.40 13.46
N PRO A 35 14.08 2.98 13.95
CA PRO A 35 14.20 1.86 14.89
C PRO A 35 13.35 2.04 16.16
N ARG A 36 13.09 3.29 16.58
CA ARG A 36 12.21 3.63 17.70
C ARG A 36 10.75 3.39 17.38
N LEU A 37 10.33 3.58 16.13
CA LEU A 37 8.96 3.29 15.72
C LEU A 37 8.69 1.79 15.80
N CYS A 38 9.63 0.96 15.35
CA CYS A 38 9.57 -0.49 15.53
C CYS A 38 9.45 -0.89 17.02
N GLU A 39 10.20 -0.23 17.91
CA GLU A 39 10.08 -0.44 19.37
C GLU A 39 8.71 -0.02 19.89
N GLY A 40 8.17 1.09 19.39
CA GLY A 40 6.84 1.56 19.74
C GLY A 40 5.76 0.54 19.42
N PHE A 41 5.77 -0.02 18.21
CA PHE A 41 4.83 -1.08 17.81
C PHE A 41 4.99 -2.35 18.64
N ALA A 42 6.22 -2.78 18.92
CA ALA A 42 6.46 -3.94 19.79
C ALA A 42 5.91 -3.74 21.20
N ASN A 43 6.07 -2.54 21.79
CA ASN A 43 5.53 -2.22 23.11
C ASN A 43 3.99 -2.13 23.16
N LEU A 44 3.34 -1.90 22.01
CA LEU A 44 1.87 -1.86 21.91
C LEU A 44 1.25 -3.25 21.70
N GLU A 45 2.04 -4.30 21.46
CA GLU A 45 1.56 -5.65 21.18
C GLU A 45 0.68 -6.21 22.33
N ASP A 46 1.05 -5.93 23.58
CA ASP A 46 0.27 -6.28 24.79
C ASP A 46 -1.07 -5.54 24.91
N ARG A 47 -1.36 -4.62 23.98
CA ARG A 47 -2.57 -3.78 23.92
C ARG A 47 -3.14 -3.84 22.49
N PRO A 48 -3.81 -4.94 22.11
CA PRO A 48 -4.20 -5.22 20.73
C PRO A 48 -5.07 -4.13 20.08
N ILE A 49 -5.89 -3.43 20.87
CA ILE A 49 -6.72 -2.31 20.39
C ILE A 49 -5.84 -1.12 19.96
N LEU A 50 -4.88 -0.72 20.80
CA LEU A 50 -3.97 0.40 20.49
C LEU A 50 -3.02 0.04 19.34
N PHE A 51 -2.54 -1.21 19.31
CA PHE A 51 -1.74 -1.73 18.21
C PHE A 51 -2.50 -1.62 16.88
N LYS A 52 -3.73 -2.15 16.84
CA LYS A 52 -4.58 -2.11 15.64
C LYS A 52 -4.83 -0.68 15.18
N TYR A 53 -5.25 0.22 16.08
CA TYR A 53 -5.48 1.63 15.71
C TYR A 53 -4.21 2.33 15.21
N SER A 54 -3.04 1.99 15.75
CA SER A 54 -1.78 2.55 15.29
C SER A 54 -1.42 2.05 13.89
N LEU A 55 -1.66 0.77 13.62
CA LEU A 55 -1.41 0.16 12.31
C LEU A 55 -2.40 0.67 11.25
N ASP A 56 -3.66 0.89 11.62
CA ASP A 56 -4.69 1.47 10.75
C ASP A 56 -4.31 2.91 10.36
N GLU A 57 -3.87 3.74 11.32
CA GLU A 57 -3.38 5.10 11.04
C GLU A 57 -2.14 5.12 10.13
N CYS A 58 -1.19 4.20 10.36
CA CYS A 58 -0.05 4.01 9.47
C CYS A 58 -0.51 3.66 8.05
N SER A 59 -1.45 2.72 7.95
CA SER A 59 -2.00 2.27 6.67
C SER A 59 -2.75 3.40 5.94
N ASN A 60 -3.45 4.27 6.67
CA ASN A 60 -4.09 5.47 6.12
C ASN A 60 -3.07 6.45 5.53
N ALA A 61 -2.00 6.75 6.26
CA ALA A 61 -0.95 7.66 5.79
C ALA A 61 -0.24 7.10 4.53
N ARG A 62 0.09 5.80 4.55
CA ARG A 62 0.68 5.11 3.40
C ARG A 62 -0.25 5.05 2.21
N ARG A 63 -1.53 4.73 2.39
CA ARG A 63 -2.54 4.74 1.32
C ARG A 63 -2.57 6.09 0.59
N ALA A 64 -2.60 7.19 1.34
CA ALA A 64 -2.59 8.53 0.74
C ALA A 64 -1.30 8.81 -0.06
N SER A 65 -0.16 8.37 0.45
CA SER A 65 1.15 8.49 -0.22
C SER A 65 1.20 7.66 -1.50
N VAL A 66 0.81 6.39 -1.43
CA VAL A 66 0.81 5.44 -2.55
C VAL A 66 -0.09 5.93 -3.69
N VAL A 67 -1.28 6.41 -3.37
CA VAL A 67 -2.18 6.99 -4.39
C VAL A 67 -1.55 8.20 -5.06
N ARG A 68 -0.92 9.10 -4.28
CA ARG A 68 -0.22 10.26 -4.84
C ARG A 68 0.92 9.84 -5.76
N ASN A 69 1.76 8.92 -5.31
CA ASN A 69 2.89 8.40 -6.08
C ASN A 69 2.44 7.72 -7.36
N PHE A 70 1.29 7.04 -7.35
CA PHE A 70 0.71 6.45 -8.56
C PHE A 70 0.32 7.52 -9.57
N ILE A 71 -0.33 8.61 -9.13
CA ILE A 71 -0.70 9.73 -9.99
C ILE A 71 0.55 10.45 -10.52
N ASP A 72 1.59 10.63 -9.70
CA ASP A 72 2.87 11.19 -10.15
C ASP A 72 3.53 10.27 -11.20
N ALA A 73 3.55 8.96 -11.00
CA ALA A 73 4.08 8.00 -11.99
C ALA A 73 3.29 8.04 -13.31
N LEU A 74 1.96 8.20 -13.24
CA LEU A 74 1.11 8.33 -14.40
C LEU A 74 1.39 9.62 -15.18
N THR A 75 1.50 10.76 -14.50
CA THR A 75 1.43 12.08 -15.13
C THR A 75 2.76 12.82 -15.24
N ARG A 76 3.70 12.56 -14.34
CA ARG A 76 5.02 13.22 -14.26
C ARG A 76 6.17 12.26 -14.55
N GLY A 77 5.97 10.97 -14.30
CA GLY A 77 7.04 9.97 -14.38
C GLY A 77 7.91 9.98 -13.12
N GLY A 78 9.05 9.29 -13.18
CA GLY A 78 9.98 9.20 -12.06
C GLY A 78 10.87 10.45 -11.89
N PRO A 79 11.79 10.44 -10.91
CA PRO A 79 12.68 11.56 -10.63
C PRO A 79 13.40 12.07 -11.88
N GLY A 80 13.30 13.36 -12.15
CA GLY A 80 13.87 13.98 -13.36
C GLY A 80 13.14 13.63 -14.67
N GLY A 81 11.91 13.11 -14.61
CA GLY A 81 11.11 12.72 -15.77
C GLY A 81 11.43 11.32 -16.30
N HIS A 82 12.16 10.51 -15.52
CA HIS A 82 12.58 9.16 -15.88
C HIS A 82 12.22 8.15 -14.77
N PRO A 83 11.52 7.04 -15.11
CA PRO A 83 10.90 6.74 -16.40
C PRO A 83 9.84 7.79 -16.77
N ARG A 84 9.49 7.90 -18.06
CA ARG A 84 8.50 8.87 -18.55
C ARG A 84 7.12 8.63 -17.92
N PRO A 85 6.24 9.66 -17.89
CA PRO A 85 4.85 9.49 -17.52
C PRO A 85 4.21 8.29 -18.22
N ILE A 86 3.53 7.43 -17.47
CA ILE A 86 2.87 6.25 -18.05
C ILE A 86 1.79 6.68 -19.06
N GLU A 87 1.13 7.83 -18.85
CA GLU A 87 0.11 8.39 -19.76
C GLU A 87 0.63 8.65 -21.18
N ASP A 88 1.94 8.87 -21.36
CA ASP A 88 2.56 9.02 -22.69
C ASP A 88 2.35 7.79 -23.58
N TYR A 89 2.11 6.61 -22.97
CA TYR A 89 1.91 5.34 -23.66
C TYR A 89 0.44 4.99 -23.88
N SER A 90 -0.51 5.87 -23.55
CA SER A 90 -1.96 5.64 -23.68
C SER A 90 -2.45 5.15 -25.06
N ARG A 91 -1.68 5.37 -26.14
CA ARG A 91 -1.96 4.88 -27.49
C ARG A 91 -1.62 3.40 -27.71
N ASP A 92 -0.76 2.84 -26.86
CA ASP A 92 -0.42 1.43 -26.83
C ASP A 92 -1.10 0.80 -25.60
N SER A 93 -2.31 0.31 -25.81
CA SER A 93 -3.19 -0.26 -24.78
C SER A 93 -2.48 -1.30 -23.91
N LEU A 94 -1.70 -2.20 -24.52
CA LEU A 94 -1.05 -3.30 -23.80
C LEU A 94 0.10 -2.78 -22.94
N ARG A 95 0.92 -1.88 -23.48
CA ARG A 95 2.01 -1.26 -22.73
C ARG A 95 1.48 -0.39 -21.61
N TYR A 96 0.50 0.46 -21.88
CA TYR A 96 -0.07 1.37 -20.89
C TYR A 96 -0.64 0.61 -19.68
N VAL A 97 -1.46 -0.41 -19.93
CA VAL A 97 -1.99 -1.26 -18.85
C VAL A 97 -0.88 -2.07 -18.18
N GLY A 98 0.09 -2.58 -18.95
CA GLY A 98 1.24 -3.31 -18.42
C GLY A 98 2.10 -2.47 -17.46
N ASP A 99 2.41 -1.23 -17.83
CA ASP A 99 3.21 -0.32 -17.02
C ASP A 99 2.46 0.08 -15.73
N MET A 100 1.15 0.32 -15.81
CA MET A 100 0.32 0.55 -14.61
C MET A 100 0.34 -0.66 -13.66
N LEU A 101 0.18 -1.87 -14.19
CA LEU A 101 0.16 -3.10 -13.37
C LEU A 101 1.54 -3.42 -12.79
N ALA A 102 2.60 -3.22 -13.56
CA ALA A 102 3.98 -3.37 -13.09
C ALA A 102 4.27 -2.40 -11.92
N TRP A 103 3.83 -1.15 -12.04
CA TRP A 103 3.96 -0.16 -10.96
C TRP A 103 3.20 -0.60 -9.72
N VAL A 104 1.95 -1.05 -9.84
CA VAL A 104 1.14 -1.53 -8.71
C VAL A 104 1.80 -2.73 -8.03
N HIS A 105 2.33 -3.68 -8.82
CA HIS A 105 3.04 -4.83 -8.28
C HIS A 105 4.30 -4.43 -7.50
N GLN A 106 5.14 -3.56 -8.07
CA GLN A 106 6.34 -3.06 -7.41
C GLN A 106 6.00 -2.29 -6.13
N CYS A 107 5.00 -1.42 -6.19
CA CYS A 107 4.51 -0.67 -5.04
C CYS A 107 4.02 -1.63 -3.94
N THR A 108 3.23 -2.64 -4.29
CA THR A 108 2.73 -3.65 -3.33
C THR A 108 3.88 -4.39 -2.65
N ALA A 109 4.91 -4.78 -3.40
CA ALA A 109 6.10 -5.43 -2.85
C ALA A 109 6.85 -4.50 -1.88
N SER A 110 7.04 -3.22 -2.25
CA SER A 110 7.73 -2.24 -1.40
C SER A 110 6.95 -1.91 -0.12
N GLU A 111 5.62 -1.79 -0.17
CA GLU A 111 4.79 -1.56 1.02
C GLU A 111 4.81 -2.77 1.95
N LYS A 112 4.80 -3.99 1.39
CA LYS A 112 4.94 -5.21 2.16
C LYS A 112 6.27 -5.24 2.93
N GLU A 113 7.38 -4.99 2.23
CA GLU A 113 8.70 -4.95 2.85
C GLU A 113 8.79 -3.87 3.94
N MET A 114 8.22 -2.69 3.71
CA MET A 114 8.14 -1.63 4.71
C MET A 114 7.35 -2.05 5.95
N LEU A 115 6.19 -2.70 5.79
CA LEU A 115 5.36 -3.20 6.89
C LEU A 115 6.07 -4.32 7.68
N GLU A 116 6.73 -5.25 6.98
CA GLU A 116 7.55 -6.29 7.61
C GLU A 116 8.70 -5.67 8.41
N ASN A 117 9.35 -4.64 7.87
CA ASN A 117 10.41 -3.90 8.55
C ASN A 117 9.90 -3.11 9.75
N LEU A 118 8.69 -2.53 9.67
CA LEU A 118 8.04 -1.80 10.76
C LEU A 118 7.76 -2.74 11.95
N LEU A 119 7.23 -3.92 11.66
CA LEU A 119 6.74 -4.87 12.65
C LEU A 119 7.76 -5.96 13.02
N LYS A 120 9.01 -5.88 12.52
CA LYS A 120 10.07 -6.88 12.76
C LYS A 120 10.40 -7.19 14.22
N LYS A 121 10.03 -6.30 15.16
CA LYS A 121 10.24 -6.45 16.61
C LYS A 121 9.02 -7.01 17.35
N CYS A 122 7.87 -7.11 16.69
CA CYS A 122 6.65 -7.73 17.24
C CYS A 122 6.78 -9.27 17.21
N SER A 123 5.96 -9.95 18.01
CA SER A 123 5.84 -11.40 17.93
C SER A 123 5.39 -11.84 16.53
N LYS A 124 5.76 -13.06 16.14
CA LYS A 124 5.36 -13.63 14.85
C LYS A 124 3.91 -14.09 14.83
N GLU A 125 3.28 -14.20 16.01
CA GLU A 125 1.89 -14.59 16.14
C GLU A 125 1.02 -13.47 15.56
N ASN A 126 0.27 -13.75 14.49
CA ASN A 126 -0.57 -12.80 13.76
C ASN A 126 0.15 -11.69 12.97
N LEU A 127 1.49 -11.75 12.86
CA LEU A 127 2.27 -10.78 12.07
C LEU A 127 1.88 -10.83 10.59
N GLU A 128 1.85 -12.03 10.00
CA GLU A 128 1.51 -12.22 8.59
C GLU A 128 0.11 -11.71 8.26
N GLU A 129 -0.86 -11.97 9.15
CA GLU A 129 -2.24 -11.49 9.00
C GLU A 129 -2.31 -9.96 9.12
N SER A 130 -1.62 -9.38 10.10
CA SER A 130 -1.57 -7.93 10.30
C SER A 130 -0.96 -7.20 9.09
N VAL A 131 0.16 -7.71 8.57
CA VAL A 131 0.80 -7.20 7.35
C VAL A 131 -0.14 -7.33 6.17
N LYS A 132 -0.77 -8.50 5.98
CA LYS A 132 -1.70 -8.74 4.88
C LYS A 132 -2.89 -7.78 4.93
N MET A 133 -3.49 -7.56 6.10
CA MET A 133 -4.63 -6.65 6.27
C MET A 133 -4.22 -5.19 6.02
N ALA A 134 -3.11 -4.74 6.58
CA ALA A 134 -2.58 -3.40 6.36
C ALA A 134 -2.26 -3.16 4.87
N LEU A 135 -1.59 -4.12 4.21
CA LEU A 135 -1.27 -4.04 2.79
C LEU A 135 -2.51 -3.99 1.90
N SER A 136 -3.54 -4.77 2.24
CA SER A 136 -4.82 -4.77 1.52
C SER A 136 -5.49 -3.40 1.64
N HIS A 137 -5.48 -2.80 2.83
CA HIS A 137 -6.01 -1.46 3.04
C HIS A 137 -5.23 -0.37 2.28
N ILE A 138 -3.90 -0.45 2.22
CA ILE A 138 -3.06 0.49 1.47
C ILE A 138 -3.33 0.38 -0.04
N THR A 139 -3.32 -0.84 -0.58
CA THR A 139 -3.50 -1.09 -2.02
C THR A 139 -4.92 -0.85 -2.51
N GLU A 140 -5.93 -0.91 -1.64
CA GLU A 140 -7.32 -0.55 -1.97
C GLU A 140 -7.43 0.89 -2.52
N GLY A 141 -6.57 1.81 -2.06
CA GLY A 141 -6.51 3.18 -2.60
C GLY A 141 -6.25 3.26 -4.11
N LEU A 142 -5.57 2.25 -4.68
CA LEU A 142 -5.21 2.18 -6.09
C LEU A 142 -6.33 1.61 -6.97
N CYS A 143 -7.31 0.92 -6.39
CA CYS A 143 -8.33 0.19 -7.16
C CYS A 143 -9.15 1.13 -8.07
N ARG A 144 -9.65 2.24 -7.53
CA ARG A 144 -10.45 3.20 -8.28
C ARG A 144 -9.70 3.87 -9.45
N PRO A 145 -8.52 4.51 -9.26
CA PRO A 145 -7.81 5.14 -10.37
C PRO A 145 -7.32 4.14 -11.42
N LEU A 146 -6.98 2.92 -11.02
CA LEU A 146 -6.61 1.84 -11.93
C LEU A 146 -7.81 1.36 -12.76
N LYS A 147 -8.97 1.15 -12.10
CA LYS A 147 -10.20 0.70 -12.75
C LYS A 147 -10.66 1.66 -13.84
N VAL A 148 -10.77 2.94 -13.51
CA VAL A 148 -11.23 3.97 -14.46
C VAL A 148 -10.38 3.96 -15.74
N ARG A 149 -9.04 3.88 -15.61
CA ARG A 149 -8.14 3.89 -16.77
C ARG A 149 -8.22 2.62 -17.59
N ILE A 150 -8.27 1.45 -16.94
CA ILE A 150 -8.36 0.17 -17.65
C ILE A 150 -9.71 0.06 -18.38
N GLU A 151 -10.80 0.47 -17.75
CA GLU A 151 -12.13 0.53 -18.39
C GLU A 151 -12.13 1.46 -19.60
N GLN A 152 -11.50 2.63 -19.49
CA GLN A 152 -11.35 3.56 -20.63
C GLN A 152 -10.61 2.90 -21.80
N VAL A 153 -9.49 2.22 -21.53
CA VAL A 153 -8.72 1.49 -22.56
C VAL A 153 -9.61 0.43 -23.22
N ILE A 154 -10.30 -0.40 -22.43
CA ILE A 154 -11.17 -1.47 -22.93
C ILE A 154 -12.30 -0.93 -23.81
N VAL A 155 -12.93 0.19 -23.42
CA VAL A 155 -14.02 0.81 -24.19
C VAL A 155 -13.51 1.39 -25.52
N THR A 156 -12.29 1.92 -25.56
CA THR A 156 -11.72 2.51 -26.77
C THR A 156 -11.07 1.51 -27.72
N GLU A 157 -10.70 0.33 -27.23
CA GLU A 157 -9.97 -0.69 -28.00
C GLU A 157 -10.91 -1.54 -28.86
N ALA A 158 -10.75 -1.46 -30.19
CA ALA A 158 -11.56 -2.22 -31.14
C ALA A 158 -10.99 -3.62 -31.45
N GLY A 159 -9.70 -3.86 -31.16
CA GLY A 159 -9.01 -5.09 -31.50
C GLY A 159 -9.29 -6.24 -30.54
N ALA A 160 -10.07 -7.25 -30.97
CA ALA A 160 -10.37 -8.44 -30.15
C ALA A 160 -9.10 -9.19 -29.66
N VAL A 161 -8.04 -9.23 -30.47
CA VAL A 161 -6.76 -9.84 -30.08
C VAL A 161 -6.09 -9.06 -28.96
N THR A 162 -6.13 -7.72 -29.01
CA THR A 162 -5.57 -6.86 -27.96
C THR A 162 -6.35 -7.00 -26.66
N LEU A 163 -7.69 -7.01 -26.73
CA LEU A 163 -8.56 -7.26 -25.58
C LEU A 163 -8.29 -8.62 -24.92
N TYR A 164 -8.07 -9.67 -25.71
CA TYR A 164 -7.71 -10.98 -25.17
C TYR A 164 -6.36 -10.95 -24.45
N LYS A 165 -5.34 -10.30 -25.04
CA LYS A 165 -4.03 -10.11 -24.39
C LYS A 165 -4.14 -9.31 -23.09
N LEU A 166 -4.95 -8.25 -23.08
CA LEU A 166 -5.23 -7.45 -21.89
C LEU A 166 -5.88 -8.29 -20.79
N LYS A 167 -6.87 -9.13 -21.13
CA LYS A 167 -7.47 -10.08 -20.18
C LYS A 167 -6.42 -11.02 -19.58
N SER A 168 -5.54 -11.61 -20.40
CA SER A 168 -4.47 -12.48 -19.92
C SER A 168 -3.50 -11.74 -19.00
N LEU A 169 -3.16 -10.50 -19.33
CA LEU A 169 -2.29 -9.64 -18.53
C LEU A 169 -2.91 -9.31 -17.17
N LEU A 170 -4.19 -8.91 -17.15
CA LEU A 170 -4.95 -8.66 -15.91
C LEU A 170 -5.01 -9.91 -15.04
N GLN A 171 -5.29 -11.07 -15.64
CA GLN A 171 -5.35 -12.35 -14.92
C GLN A 171 -3.99 -12.73 -14.31
N PHE A 172 -2.90 -12.52 -15.04
CA PHE A 172 -1.55 -12.76 -14.53
C PHE A 172 -1.28 -11.89 -13.29
N TYR A 173 -1.47 -10.57 -13.38
CA TYR A 173 -1.22 -9.67 -12.27
C TYR A 173 -2.18 -9.87 -11.10
N LYS A 174 -3.43 -10.28 -11.35
CA LYS A 174 -4.36 -10.72 -10.30
C LYS A 174 -3.75 -11.83 -9.46
N GLN A 175 -3.27 -12.90 -10.11
CA GLN A 175 -2.68 -14.04 -9.41
C GLN A 175 -1.40 -13.65 -8.66
N THR A 176 -0.55 -12.82 -9.28
CA THR A 176 0.68 -12.33 -8.65
C THR A 176 0.39 -11.48 -7.41
N ILE A 177 -0.55 -10.55 -7.49
CA ILE A 177 -0.85 -9.60 -6.40
C ILE A 177 -1.67 -10.27 -5.27
N GLN A 178 -2.58 -11.20 -5.61
CA GLN A 178 -3.32 -12.00 -4.61
C GLN A 178 -2.42 -12.81 -3.68
N GLY A 179 -1.18 -13.12 -4.11
CA GLY A 179 -0.18 -13.75 -3.25
C GLY A 179 0.26 -12.88 -2.07
N TYR A 180 0.09 -11.55 -2.16
CA TYR A 180 0.55 -10.60 -1.15
C TYR A 180 -0.59 -10.01 -0.29
N CYS A 181 -1.76 -9.75 -0.88
CA CYS A 181 -2.89 -9.07 -0.21
C CYS A 181 -4.25 -9.69 -0.57
N THR A 182 -5.29 -9.38 0.21
CA THR A 182 -6.67 -9.68 -0.19
C THR A 182 -7.16 -8.60 -1.16
N LEU A 183 -7.61 -9.02 -2.34
CA LEU A 183 -8.21 -8.10 -3.30
C LEU A 183 -9.68 -7.87 -2.95
N SER A 184 -10.06 -6.60 -2.75
CA SER A 184 -11.47 -6.19 -2.60
C SER A 184 -12.24 -6.40 -3.92
N ASN A 185 -13.55 -6.64 -3.83
CA ASN A 185 -14.45 -6.81 -4.99
C ASN A 185 -14.43 -5.63 -5.98
N ASP A 186 -14.01 -4.44 -5.53
CA ASP A 186 -13.88 -3.25 -6.37
C ASP A 186 -12.55 -3.17 -7.16
N CYS A 187 -11.65 -4.14 -6.97
CA CYS A 187 -10.37 -4.20 -7.67
C CYS A 187 -10.57 -4.52 -9.15
N PRO A 188 -9.99 -3.75 -10.10
CA PRO A 188 -10.13 -4.03 -11.54
C PRO A 188 -9.41 -5.31 -11.99
N LEU A 189 -8.65 -5.94 -11.09
CA LEU A 189 -8.09 -7.27 -11.29
C LEU A 189 -9.13 -8.37 -11.11
N LEU A 190 -10.35 -8.07 -10.63
CA LEU A 190 -11.41 -9.06 -10.42
C LEU A 190 -12.27 -9.32 -11.65
#